data_AF-A0A314YDY6-F1
#
_entry.id   AF-A0A314YDY6-F1
#
_cell.length_a   1.000
_cell.length_b   1.000
_cell.length_c   1.000
_cell.angle_alpha   90.00
_cell.angle_beta   90.00
_cell.angle_gamma   90.00
#
_symmetry.space_group_name_H-M   'P 1'
#
loop_
_entity.id
_entity.type
_entity.pdbx_description
1 polymer ?
#
loop_
_entity_poly.entity_id
_entity_poly.type
_entity_poly.pdbx_seq_one_letter_code
_entity_poly.pdbx_strand_id
1 'polypeptide(L)'
;MDMEGTDGKERGEDTAFEKQSTLFALAVADVVLINIWCHDIGREHASNKPLLNTVFQVMMRLFGPRKTTLIFVIRDKTKVPLLLF
;
A
#
# COMPACT_ATOMS: atom_id res chain seq x y z
N MET A 1 10.30 6.28 -7.69
CA MET A 1 9.03 6.87 -8.17
C MET A 1 8.27 7.34 -6.95
N ASP A 2 7.72 8.55 -6.97
CA ASP A 2 6.83 9.03 -5.93
C ASP A 2 5.40 8.98 -6.45
N MET A 3 4.48 8.48 -5.63
CA MET A 3 3.08 8.31 -6.01
C MET A 3 2.21 9.14 -5.08
N GLU A 4 1.30 9.91 -5.68
CA GLU A 4 0.37 10.77 -4.96
C GLU A 4 -0.37 10.00 -3.85
N GLY A 5 -0.53 10.61 -2.68
CA GLY A 5 -1.18 9.99 -1.54
C GLY A 5 -2.65 9.69 -1.81
N THR A 6 -3.10 8.49 -1.43
CA THR A 6 -4.48 7.99 -1.60
C THR A 6 -5.50 8.58 -0.62
N ASP A 7 -5.10 9.57 0.21
CA ASP A 7 -5.95 10.22 1.22
C ASP A 7 -6.52 11.57 0.75
N GLY A 8 -6.43 11.84 -0.56
CA GLY A 8 -7.00 13.03 -1.18
C GLY A 8 -8.52 12.96 -1.19
N LYS A 9 -9.17 13.58 -0.19
CA LYS A 9 -10.64 13.71 -0.05
C LYS A 9 -11.34 14.37 -1.27
N GLU A 10 -10.57 14.89 -2.22
CA GLU A 10 -11.02 15.59 -3.43
C GLU A 10 -11.41 14.65 -4.58
N ARG A 11 -11.06 13.36 -4.51
CA ARG A 11 -11.45 12.35 -5.50
C ARG A 11 -12.46 11.39 -4.88
N GLY A 12 -13.75 11.70 -5.02
CA GLY A 12 -14.82 10.78 -4.65
C GLY A 12 -14.70 9.45 -5.41
N GLU A 13 -14.86 8.33 -4.69
CA GLU A 13 -15.03 6.91 -5.11
C GLU A 13 -14.17 6.31 -6.25
N ASP A 14 -13.36 7.10 -6.96
CA ASP A 14 -12.65 6.65 -8.16
C ASP A 14 -11.31 6.01 -7.81
N THR A 15 -11.40 4.79 -7.26
CA THR A 15 -10.23 3.95 -6.91
C THR A 15 -9.49 3.40 -8.14
N ALA A 16 -9.95 3.67 -9.36
CA ALA A 16 -9.35 3.15 -10.58
C ALA A 16 -7.92 3.71 -10.78
N PHE A 17 -7.72 5.00 -10.53
CA PHE A 17 -6.41 5.65 -10.63
C PHE A 17 -5.41 5.06 -9.64
N GLU A 18 -5.81 4.85 -8.38
CA GLU A 18 -4.96 4.27 -7.34
C GLU A 18 -4.55 2.83 -7.69
N LYS A 19 -5.49 2.04 -8.22
CA LYS A 19 -5.21 0.67 -8.66
C LYS A 19 -4.26 0.62 -9.84
N GLN A 20 -4.50 1.44 -10.87
CA GLN A 20 -3.67 1.48 -12.08
C GLN A 20 -2.24 1.97 -11.78
N SER A 21 -2.15 3.03 -10.99
CA SER A 21 -0.87 3.59 -10.58
C SER A 21 -0.09 2.56 -9.72
N THR A 22 -0.74 1.89 -8.77
CA THR A 22 -0.15 0.81 -7.96
C THR A 22 0.34 -0.37 -8.80
N LEU A 23 -0.46 -0.79 -9.78
CA LEU A 23 -0.10 -1.83 -10.75
C LEU A 23 1.16 -1.45 -11.53
N PHE A 24 1.23 -0.21 -12.01
CA PHE A 24 2.38 0.30 -12.75
C PHE A 24 3.65 0.31 -11.89
N ALA A 25 3.55 0.78 -10.64
CA ALA A 25 4.69 0.77 -9.72
C ALA A 25 5.18 -0.65 -9.42
N LEU A 26 4.29 -1.61 -9.19
CA LEU A 26 4.65 -3.01 -8.97
C LEU A 26 5.26 -3.66 -10.22
N ALA A 27 4.81 -3.29 -11.42
CA ALA A 27 5.35 -3.83 -12.66
C ALA A 27 6.78 -3.33 -12.96
N VAL A 28 7.12 -2.12 -12.52
CA VAL A 28 8.39 -1.46 -12.87
C VAL A 28 9.43 -1.54 -11.74
N ALA A 29 9.01 -1.50 -10.47
CA ALA A 29 9.92 -1.39 -9.35
C ALA A 29 10.29 -2.76 -8.75
N ASP A 30 11.58 -2.98 -8.50
CA ASP A 30 12.05 -4.16 -7.73
C ASP A 30 11.90 -3.95 -6.20
N VAL A 31 11.74 -2.69 -5.76
CA VAL A 31 11.51 -2.32 -4.34
C VAL A 31 10.36 -1.31 -4.26
N VAL A 32 9.36 -1.59 -3.43
CA VAL A 32 8.23 -0.70 -3.18
C VAL A 32 8.16 -0.33 -1.70
N LEU A 33 8.12 0.96 -1.43
CA LEU A 33 7.97 1.54 -0.09
C LEU A 33 6.50 1.87 0.16
N ILE A 34 5.93 1.28 1.21
CA ILE A 34 4.55 1.51 1.63
C ILE A 34 4.57 2.31 2.92
N ASN A 35 4.08 3.53 2.85
CA ASN A 35 4.16 4.51 3.92
C ASN A 35 2.83 4.58 4.69
N ILE A 36 2.79 4.03 5.89
CA ILE A 36 1.56 3.82 6.68
C ILE A 36 1.66 4.61 7.99
N TRP A 37 0.59 5.26 8.42
CA TRP A 37 0.52 5.83 9.77
C TRP A 37 0.13 4.75 10.78
N CYS A 38 0.75 4.73 11.96
CA CYS A 38 0.49 3.71 12.99
C CYS A 38 -0.99 3.66 13.40
N HIS A 39 -1.73 4.76 13.32
CA HIS A 39 -3.16 4.81 13.67
C HIS A 39 -4.07 4.18 12.59
N ASP A 40 -3.57 3.98 11.38
CA ASP A 40 -4.26 3.22 10.31
C ASP A 40 -4.05 1.72 10.48
N ILE A 41 -3.09 1.29 11.30
CA ILE A 41 -2.87 -0.14 11.53
C ILE A 41 -4.01 -0.67 12.40
N GLY A 42 -4.78 -1.62 11.84
CA GLY A 42 -5.90 -2.29 12.54
C GLY A 42 -7.28 -1.65 12.36
N ARG A 43 -7.42 -0.54 11.62
CA ARG A 43 -8.74 0.01 11.27
C ARG A 43 -9.27 -0.58 9.97
N GLU A 44 -10.52 -1.05 9.98
CA GLU A 44 -11.18 -1.69 8.83
C GLU A 44 -11.58 -0.67 7.73
N HIS A 45 -11.85 0.58 8.09
CA HIS A 45 -12.48 1.59 7.21
C HIS A 45 -11.71 2.92 7.08
N ALA A 46 -10.66 3.15 7.87
CA ALA A 46 -9.82 4.35 7.75
C ALA A 46 -8.51 4.10 6.99
N SER A 47 -8.25 2.85 6.67
CA SER A 47 -6.95 2.40 6.21
C SER A 47 -7.00 2.09 4.74
N ASN A 48 -5.89 2.31 4.05
CA ASN A 48 -5.60 1.86 2.68
C ASN A 48 -5.66 0.32 2.50
N LYS A 49 -6.51 -0.41 3.24
CA LYS A 49 -6.76 -1.85 3.18
C LYS A 49 -7.20 -2.30 1.78
N PRO A 50 -8.07 -1.57 1.04
CA PRO A 50 -8.39 -1.91 -0.36
C PRO A 50 -7.18 -1.81 -1.30
N LEU A 51 -6.31 -0.82 -1.06
CA LEU A 51 -5.08 -0.63 -1.82
C LEU A 51 -4.08 -1.76 -1.53
N LEU A 52 -3.85 -2.08 -0.26
CA LEU A 52 -3.00 -3.19 0.17
C LEU A 52 -3.49 -4.53 -0.38
N ASN A 53 -4.81 -4.78 -0.36
CA ASN A 53 -5.39 -5.97 -0.98
C ASN A 53 -5.09 -6.03 -2.49
N THR A 54 -5.16 -4.89 -3.18
CA THR A 54 -4.78 -4.81 -4.59
C THR A 54 -3.30 -5.12 -4.78
N VAL A 55 -2.41 -4.55 -3.95
CA VAL A 55 -0.95 -4.82 -3.99
C VAL A 55 -0.67 -6.32 -3.86
N PHE A 56 -1.24 -6.97 -2.84
CA PHE A 56 -1.03 -8.40 -2.59
C PHE A 56 -1.63 -9.26 -3.70
N GLN A 57 -2.84 -8.94 -4.18
CA GLN A 57 -3.48 -9.69 -5.25
C GLN A 57 -2.68 -9.60 -6.56
N VAL A 58 -2.13 -8.43 -6.87
CA VAL A 58 -1.26 -8.20 -8.03
C VAL A 58 0.06 -8.94 -7.86
N MET A 59 0.69 -8.85 -6.68
CA MET A 59 1.92 -9.58 -6.36
C MET A 59 1.76 -11.09 -6.58
N MET A 60 0.68 -11.68 -6.07
CA MET A 60 0.44 -13.12 -6.22
C MET A 60 0.14 -13.54 -7.67
N ARG A 61 -0.43 -12.64 -8.49
CA ARG A 61 -0.85 -12.95 -9.86
C ARG A 61 0.20 -12.64 -10.93
N LEU A 62 1.01 -11.60 -10.75
CA LEU A 62 1.92 -11.11 -11.80
C LEU A 62 3.34 -11.68 -11.72
N PHE A 63 3.79 -12.19 -10.57
CA PHE A 63 5.21 -12.55 -10.43
C PHE A 63 5.47 -14.04 -10.72
N GLY A 64 6.04 -14.29 -11.90
CA GLY A 64 7.10 -15.30 -12.07
C GLY A 64 8.35 -14.91 -11.26
N PRO A 65 9.58 -15.40 -11.58
CA PRO A 65 10.75 -15.35 -10.68
C PRO A 65 11.33 -13.95 -10.35
N ARG A 66 10.64 -12.85 -10.63
CA ARG A 66 11.03 -11.51 -10.18
C ARG A 66 10.69 -11.35 -8.69
N LYS A 67 11.73 -11.15 -7.88
CA LYS A 67 11.60 -10.86 -6.45
C LYS A 67 11.38 -9.37 -6.26
N THR A 68 10.13 -8.98 -5.99
CA THR A 68 9.80 -7.61 -5.59
C THR A 68 9.86 -7.51 -4.06
N THR A 69 10.60 -6.53 -3.53
CA THR A 69 10.74 -6.31 -2.08
C THR A 69 9.74 -5.25 -1.61
N LEU A 70 8.89 -5.58 -0.63
CA LEU A 70 8.01 -4.60 0.02
C LEU A 70 8.65 -4.11 1.32
N ILE A 71 8.75 -2.79 1.47
CA ILE A 71 9.23 -2.14 2.69
C ILE A 71 8.08 -1.34 3.30
N PHE A 72 7.62 -1.75 4.48
CA PHE A 72 6.62 -1.02 5.23
C PHE A 72 7.28 0.02 6.15
N VAL A 73 7.02 1.29 5.89
CA VAL A 73 7.42 2.39 6.77
C VAL A 73 6.23 2.77 7.63
N ILE A 74 6.36 2.52 8.93
CA ILE A 74 5.33 2.84 9.91
C ILE A 74 5.68 4.16 10.58
N ARG A 75 4.89 5.19 10.31
CA ARG A 75 4.99 6.52 10.89
C ARG A 75 4.24 6.60 12.22
N ASP A 76 4.63 7.53 13.09
CA ASP A 76 3.95 7.82 14.35
C ASP A 76 3.82 6.62 15.30
N LYS A 77 4.92 5.89 15.48
CA LYS A 77 4.98 4.79 16.45
C LYS A 77 4.64 5.32 17.83
N THR A 78 3.50 4.88 18.38
CA THR A 78 3.21 5.01 19.81
C THR A 78 3.94 3.90 20.56
N LYS A 79 4.09 4.04 21.89
CA LYS A 79 4.85 3.10 22.75
C LYS A 79 4.29 1.66 22.78
N VAL A 80 3.19 1.40 22.08
CA VAL A 80 2.51 0.10 22.06
C VAL A 80 3.21 -0.80 21.03
N PRO A 81 3.59 -2.03 21.39
CA PRO A 81 4.14 -2.98 20.43
C PRO A 81 3.15 -3.23 19.30
N LEU A 82 3.59 -3.07 18.06
CA LEU A 82 2.83 -3.45 16.88
C LEU A 82 2.80 -4.97 16.78
N LEU A 83 1.66 -5.57 17.14
CA LEU A 83 1.35 -6.97 16.84
C LEU A 83 0.95 -7.05 15.36
N LEU A 84 1.93 -7.31 14.50
CA LEU A 84 1.70 -7.81 13.14
C LEU A 84 1.42 -9.32 13.28
N PHE A 85 0.15 -9.71 13.09
CA PHE A 85 -0.27 -11.10 12.99
C PHE A 85 -0.01 -11.65 11.58
#